data_AF-A0A2M7QKT6-F1
#
_entry.id   AF-A0A2M7QKT6-F1
#
_cell.length_a   1.000
_cell.length_b   1.000
_cell.length_c   1.000
_cell.angle_alpha   90.00
_cell.angle_beta   90.00
_cell.angle_gamma   90.00
#
_symmetry.space_group_name_H-M   'P 1'
#
loop_
_entity.id
_entity.type
_entity.pdbx_description
1 polymer ?
#
loop_
_entity_poly.entity_id
_entity_poly.type
_entity_poly.pdbx_seq_one_letter_code
_entity_poly.pdbx_strand_id
1 'polypeptide(L)'
;MADTKKPSKFGLGLLFGTVLGGLAAFFLSPTSGPENRELVAKKVKELEKLLEDKELDKKIHEIFGEVTEETRTLYVKAKKEVIRKLSELKESIEHIDREKYGEVVHETVEILKKEAKREVKDMERLKTQLLNEWKKLHPDSKLIAKKK
;
A
#
# COMPACT_ATOMS: atom_id res chain seq x y z
N MET A 1 -22.23 -9.30 29.17
CA MET A 1 -22.59 -8.82 27.83
C MET A 1 -21.41 -9.06 26.90
N ALA A 2 -21.55 -9.96 25.93
CA ALA A 2 -20.47 -10.27 24.99
C ALA A 2 -20.52 -9.27 23.83
N ASP A 3 -19.63 -8.29 23.87
CA ASP A 3 -19.42 -7.31 22.80
C ASP A 3 -18.83 -8.03 21.58
N THR A 4 -19.71 -8.56 20.73
CA THR A 4 -19.34 -9.15 19.45
C THR A 4 -19.02 -8.02 18.48
N LYS A 5 -17.81 -7.47 18.58
CA LYS A 5 -17.23 -6.62 17.53
C LYS A 5 -17.24 -7.44 16.22
N LYS A 6 -18.22 -7.18 15.35
CA LYS A 6 -18.26 -7.74 13.99
C LYS A 6 -16.88 -7.52 13.37
N PRO A 7 -16.17 -8.57 12.89
CA PRO A 7 -14.97 -8.35 12.11
C PRO A 7 -15.37 -7.50 10.91
N SER A 8 -14.76 -6.32 10.79
CA SER A 8 -14.97 -5.44 9.65
C SER A 8 -14.65 -6.26 8.40
N LYS A 9 -15.60 -6.35 7.47
CA LYS A 9 -15.42 -7.11 6.21
C LYS A 9 -14.50 -6.40 5.22
N PHE A 10 -13.88 -5.28 5.63
CA PHE A 10 -13.03 -4.44 4.81
C PHE A 10 -11.56 -4.74 5.10
N GLY A 11 -10.97 -5.66 4.32
CA GLY A 11 -9.57 -6.03 4.48
C GLY A 11 -8.60 -4.87 4.18
N LEU A 12 -7.42 -4.88 4.79
CA LEU A 12 -6.35 -3.87 4.59
C LEU A 12 -5.97 -3.58 3.13
N GLY A 13 -6.10 -4.58 2.25
CA GLY A 13 -5.86 -4.39 0.82
C GLY A 13 -6.93 -3.54 0.15
N LEU A 14 -8.18 -3.61 0.61
CA LEU A 14 -9.26 -2.75 0.15
C LEU A 14 -9.07 -1.32 0.66
N LEU A 15 -8.68 -1.14 1.93
CA LEU A 15 -8.37 0.19 2.48
C LEU A 15 -7.24 0.88 1.70
N PHE A 16 -6.12 0.18 1.49
CA PHE A 16 -5.04 0.72 0.66
C PHE A 16 -5.48 0.97 -0.78
N GLY A 17 -6.32 0.08 -1.32
CA GLY A 17 -6.89 0.25 -2.65
C GLY A 17 -7.78 1.49 -2.77
N THR A 18 -8.61 1.78 -1.78
CA THR A 18 -9.45 3.00 -1.75
C THR A 18 -8.62 4.27 -1.67
N VAL A 19 -7.49 4.23 -0.97
CA VAL A 19 -6.55 5.36 -0.91
C VAL A 19 -5.95 5.60 -2.30
N LEU A 20 -5.46 4.56 -2.95
CA LEU A 20 -4.89 4.67 -4.31
C LEU A 20 -5.95 5.06 -5.35
N GLY A 21 -7.15 4.49 -5.30
CA GLY A 21 -8.26 4.88 -6.19
C GLY A 21 -8.75 6.31 -5.96
N GLY A 22 -8.81 6.74 -4.70
CA GLY A 22 -9.14 8.12 -4.35
C GLY A 22 -8.08 9.13 -4.82
N LEU A 23 -6.80 8.74 -4.79
CA LEU A 23 -5.72 9.52 -5.39
C LEU A 23 -5.81 9.54 -6.92
N ALA A 24 -6.17 8.43 -7.56
CA ALA A 24 -6.32 8.36 -9.02
C ALA A 24 -7.37 9.36 -9.55
N ALA A 25 -8.56 9.37 -8.95
CA ALA A 25 -9.62 10.32 -9.29
C ALA A 25 -9.17 11.78 -9.16
N PHE A 26 -8.27 12.05 -8.21
CA PHE A 26 -7.74 13.37 -7.95
C PHE A 26 -6.60 13.76 -8.92
N PHE A 27 -5.72 12.82 -9.30
CA PHE A 27 -4.70 13.05 -10.32
C PHE A 27 -5.28 13.33 -11.71
N LEU A 28 -6.49 12.86 -11.98
CA LEU A 28 -7.25 13.24 -13.17
C LEU A 28 -7.86 14.64 -13.07
N SER A 29 -7.92 15.24 -11.89
CA SER A 29 -8.42 16.60 -11.70
C SER A 29 -7.32 17.62 -11.98
N PRO A 30 -7.64 18.81 -12.53
CA PRO A 30 -6.67 19.83 -12.92
C PRO A 30 -6.13 20.62 -11.72
N THR A 31 -5.69 19.93 -10.66
CA THR A 31 -5.24 20.53 -9.41
C THR A 31 -3.75 20.81 -9.39
N SER A 32 -3.36 21.86 -8.68
CA SER A 32 -1.99 22.35 -8.66
C SER A 32 -1.07 21.46 -7.81
N GLY A 33 0.23 21.45 -8.12
CA GLY A 33 1.23 20.65 -7.40
C GLY A 33 1.21 20.81 -5.86
N PRO A 34 1.05 22.02 -5.29
CA PRO A 34 0.92 22.21 -3.84
C PRO A 34 -0.33 21.56 -3.24
N GLU A 35 -1.50 21.74 -3.88
CA GLU A 35 -2.75 21.11 -3.44
C GLU A 35 -2.65 19.59 -3.51
N ASN A 36 -1.97 19.05 -4.55
CA ASN A 36 -1.74 17.63 -4.67
C ASN A 36 -0.93 17.06 -3.50
N ARG A 37 0.12 17.76 -3.06
CA ARG A 37 0.95 17.33 -1.93
C ARG A 37 0.17 17.32 -0.61
N GLU A 38 -0.67 18.33 -0.38
CA GLU A 38 -1.48 18.41 0.83
C GLU A 38 -2.53 17.29 0.88
N LEU A 39 -3.15 16.97 -0.25
CA LEU A 39 -4.14 15.90 -0.34
C LEU A 39 -3.53 14.51 -0.24
N VAL A 40 -2.35 14.28 -0.84
CA VAL A 40 -1.57 13.05 -0.60
C VAL A 40 -1.26 12.91 0.90
N ALA A 41 -0.81 13.98 1.55
CA ALA A 41 -0.55 13.97 2.99
C ALA A 41 -1.81 13.65 3.81
N LYS A 42 -2.97 14.19 3.42
CA LYS A 42 -4.26 13.89 4.07
C LYS A 42 -4.66 12.43 3.88
N LYS A 43 -4.55 11.89 2.67
CA LYS A 43 -4.85 10.48 2.35
C LYS A 43 -3.92 9.52 3.05
N VAL A 44 -2.65 9.88 3.19
CA VAL A 44 -1.67 9.15 4.00
C VAL A 44 -2.06 9.16 5.49
N LYS A 45 -2.47 10.30 6.04
CA LYS A 45 -2.96 10.38 7.43
C LYS A 45 -4.25 9.58 7.64
N GLU A 46 -5.15 9.58 6.67
CA GLU A 46 -6.35 8.72 6.69
C GLU A 46 -5.96 7.25 6.68
N LEU A 47 -5.00 6.85 5.83
CA LEU A 47 -4.46 5.50 5.83
C LEU A 47 -3.93 5.12 7.22
N GLU A 48 -3.10 5.95 7.85
CA GLU A 48 -2.59 5.66 9.20
C GLU A 48 -3.69 5.40 10.23
N LYS A 49 -4.74 6.23 10.25
CA LYS A 49 -5.89 6.06 11.13
C LYS A 49 -6.67 4.78 10.84
N LEU A 50 -6.82 4.45 9.56
CA LEU A 50 -7.50 3.22 9.11
C LEU A 50 -6.66 1.96 9.37
N LEU A 51 -5.35 2.12 9.54
CA LEU A 51 -4.42 1.03 9.85
C LEU A 51 -4.37 0.69 11.35
N GLU A 52 -5.08 1.39 12.24
CA GLU A 52 -5.24 1.01 13.67
C GLU A 52 -6.10 -0.26 13.89
N ASP A 53 -6.33 -1.06 12.84
CA ASP A 53 -7.12 -2.28 12.89
C ASP A 53 -6.29 -3.48 13.37
N LYS A 54 -6.91 -4.40 14.12
CA LYS A 54 -6.33 -5.70 14.51
C LYS A 54 -5.94 -6.56 13.30
N GLU A 55 -6.53 -6.31 12.13
CA GLU A 55 -6.06 -6.94 10.89
C GLU A 55 -4.64 -6.55 10.50
N LEU A 56 -4.17 -5.36 10.92
CA LEU A 56 -2.82 -4.88 10.65
C LEU A 56 -1.81 -5.80 11.29
N ASP A 57 -2.01 -6.10 12.57
CA ASP A 57 -1.15 -6.96 13.37
C ASP A 57 -1.01 -8.33 12.72
N LYS A 58 -2.10 -8.89 12.19
CA LYS A 58 -2.05 -10.16 11.45
C LYS A 58 -1.18 -10.07 10.21
N LYS A 59 -1.32 -9.00 9.41
CA LYS A 59 -0.49 -8.81 8.21
C LYS A 59 0.97 -8.56 8.53
N ILE A 60 1.25 -7.78 9.57
CA ILE A 60 2.60 -7.56 10.06
C ILE A 60 3.22 -8.87 10.51
N HIS A 61 2.50 -9.66 11.31
CA HIS A 61 2.95 -10.97 11.75
C HIS A 61 3.19 -11.94 10.58
N GLU A 62 2.32 -11.96 9.57
CA GLU A 62 2.53 -12.79 8.36
C GLU A 62 3.82 -12.42 7.60
N ILE A 63 4.20 -11.14 7.60
CA ILE A 63 5.38 -10.64 6.88
C ILE A 63 6.65 -10.85 7.71
N PHE A 64 6.65 -10.32 8.93
CA PHE A 64 7.82 -10.18 9.80
C PHE A 64 7.92 -11.24 10.89
N GLY A 65 6.89 -12.07 11.09
CA GLY A 65 6.85 -13.07 12.16
C GLY A 65 6.60 -12.50 13.56
N GLU A 66 6.62 -11.17 13.72
CA GLU A 66 6.39 -10.47 14.99
C GLU A 66 5.64 -9.16 14.76
N VAL A 67 4.92 -8.69 15.79
CA VAL A 67 4.23 -7.41 15.77
C VAL A 67 4.85 -6.52 16.83
N THR A 68 5.68 -5.59 16.36
CA THR A 68 6.41 -4.61 17.16
C THR A 68 6.14 -3.21 16.61
N GLU A 69 6.45 -2.17 17.38
CA GLU A 69 6.37 -0.78 16.89
C GLU A 69 7.25 -0.55 15.66
N GLU A 70 8.41 -1.22 15.60
CA GLU A 70 9.32 -1.16 14.45
C GLU A 70 8.66 -1.76 13.19
N THR A 71 8.12 -2.98 13.28
CA THR A 71 7.49 -3.67 12.13
C THR A 71 6.18 -2.99 11.70
N ARG A 72 5.42 -2.42 12.64
CA ARG A 72 4.29 -1.51 12.33
C ARG A 72 4.76 -0.29 11.56
N THR A 73 5.76 0.40 12.07
CA THR A 73 6.33 1.59 11.45
C THR A 73 6.84 1.27 10.04
N LEU A 74 7.54 0.14 9.89
CA LEU A 74 8.10 -0.28 8.61
C LEU A 74 7.01 -0.59 7.58
N TYR A 75 5.96 -1.29 7.99
CA TYR A 75 4.82 -1.60 7.12
C TYR A 75 4.08 -0.33 6.67
N VAL A 76 3.79 0.57 7.61
CA VAL A 76 3.15 1.86 7.31
C VAL A 76 4.04 2.69 6.40
N LYS A 77 5.34 2.79 6.72
CA LYS A 77 6.32 3.55 5.93
C LYS A 77 6.40 3.02 4.50
N ALA A 78 6.38 1.70 4.31
CA ALA A 78 6.37 1.11 2.97
C ALA A 78 5.16 1.54 2.15
N LYS A 79 3.96 1.47 2.73
CA LYS A 79 2.74 1.92 2.06
C LYS A 79 2.76 3.41 1.72
N LYS A 80 3.25 4.24 2.63
CA LYS A 80 3.41 5.68 2.41
C LYS A 80 4.37 5.97 1.27
N GLU A 81 5.51 5.29 1.25
CA GLU A 81 6.55 5.54 0.25
C GLU A 81 6.11 5.07 -1.14
N VAL A 82 5.35 3.98 -1.23
CA VAL A 82 4.67 3.58 -2.48
C VAL A 82 3.73 4.70 -2.95
N ILE A 83 2.84 5.19 -2.08
CA ILE A 83 1.92 6.28 -2.42
C ILE A 83 2.69 7.54 -2.89
N ARG A 84 3.77 7.90 -2.18
CA ARG A 84 4.60 9.06 -2.50
C ARG A 84 5.26 8.91 -3.87
N LYS A 85 5.90 7.78 -4.14
CA LYS A 85 6.53 7.53 -5.44
C LYS A 85 5.50 7.51 -6.57
N LEU A 86 4.34 6.88 -6.37
CA LEU A 86 3.25 6.92 -7.35
C LEU A 86 2.76 8.36 -7.59
N SER A 87 2.76 9.22 -6.56
CA SER A 87 2.40 10.64 -6.70
C SER A 87 3.45 11.49 -7.44
N GLU A 88 4.70 11.03 -7.47
CA GLU A 88 5.81 11.69 -8.16
C GLU A 88 5.90 11.29 -9.63
N LEU A 89 5.39 10.11 -9.98
CA LEU A 89 5.11 9.77 -11.36
C LEU A 89 4.07 10.78 -11.86
N LYS A 90 4.46 11.64 -12.81
CA LYS A 90 3.57 12.63 -13.45
C LYS A 90 2.52 11.98 -14.36
N GLU A 91 2.13 10.76 -14.04
CA GLU A 91 1.17 9.93 -14.75
C GLU A 91 0.02 9.64 -13.80
N SER A 92 -1.21 9.62 -14.32
CA SER A 92 -2.35 9.20 -13.52
C SER A 92 -2.20 7.73 -13.16
N ILE A 93 -2.66 7.34 -11.96
CA ILE A 93 -2.62 5.96 -11.46
C ILE A 93 -3.30 4.97 -12.41
N GLU A 94 -4.25 5.43 -13.23
CA GLU A 94 -4.92 4.62 -14.28
C GLU A 94 -4.00 4.23 -15.45
N HIS A 95 -2.93 5.01 -15.69
CA HIS A 95 -1.93 4.76 -16.72
C HIS A 95 -0.68 4.05 -16.18
N ILE A 96 -0.62 3.88 -14.86
CA ILE A 96 0.41 3.06 -14.22
C ILE A 96 0.03 1.61 -14.48
N ASP A 97 0.87 0.89 -15.20
CA ASP A 97 0.70 -0.55 -15.40
C ASP A 97 1.34 -1.34 -14.24
N ARG A 98 1.22 -2.67 -14.33
CA ARG A 98 1.79 -3.57 -13.32
C ARG A 98 3.31 -3.47 -13.24
N GLU A 99 3.99 -3.18 -14.35
CA GLU A 99 5.46 -3.11 -14.39
C GLU A 99 5.93 -1.86 -13.64
N LYS A 100 5.38 -0.69 -13.97
CA LYS A 100 5.66 0.58 -13.27
C LYS A 100 5.33 0.52 -11.78
N TYR A 101 4.16 -0.04 -11.43
CA TYR A 101 3.83 -0.25 -10.02
C TYR A 101 4.85 -1.19 -9.34
N GLY A 102 5.27 -2.24 -10.05
CA GLY A 102 6.27 -3.18 -9.59
C GLY A 102 7.64 -2.55 -9.35
N GLU A 103 8.07 -1.64 -10.22
CA GLU A 103 9.28 -0.85 -10.07
C GLU A 103 9.21 0.04 -8.83
N VAL A 104 8.10 0.78 -8.66
CA VAL A 104 7.90 1.62 -7.46
C VAL A 104 7.99 0.78 -6.18
N VAL A 105 7.31 -0.37 -6.14
CA VAL A 105 7.38 -1.28 -4.99
C VAL A 105 8.80 -1.81 -4.77
N HIS A 106 9.50 -2.17 -5.84
CA HIS A 106 10.87 -2.65 -5.74
C HIS A 106 11.79 -1.58 -5.15
N GLU A 107 11.74 -0.36 -5.68
CA GLU A 107 12.54 0.77 -5.19
C GLU A 107 12.22 1.10 -3.73
N THR A 108 10.94 1.12 -3.35
CA THR A 108 10.53 1.33 -1.95
C THR A 108 11.17 0.30 -1.03
N VAL A 109 11.11 -0.98 -1.40
CA VAL A 109 11.69 -2.05 -0.56
C VAL A 109 13.22 -1.97 -0.52
N GLU A 110 13.89 -1.62 -1.62
CA GLU A 110 15.34 -1.44 -1.63
C GLU A 110 15.78 -0.26 -0.75
N ILE A 111 15.02 0.83 -0.71
CA ILE A 111 15.26 1.94 0.21
C ILE A 111 15.10 1.46 1.66
N LEU A 112 13.98 0.79 1.96
CA LEU A 112 13.70 0.31 3.31
C LEU A 112 14.70 -0.74 3.77
N LYS A 113 15.20 -1.60 2.88
CA LYS A 113 16.22 -2.60 3.17
C LYS A 113 17.56 -1.98 3.56
N LYS A 114 17.89 -0.79 3.06
CA LYS A 114 19.09 -0.03 3.46
C LYS A 114 18.94 0.62 4.84
N GLU A 115 17.72 0.98 5.22
CA GLU A 115 17.42 1.66 6.48
C GLU A 115 17.10 0.69 7.63
N ALA A 116 16.41 -0.40 7.33
CA ALA A 116 15.96 -1.39 8.30
C ALA A 116 17.01 -2.50 8.46
N LYS A 117 17.38 -2.80 9.70
CA LYS A 117 18.24 -3.95 10.05
C LYS A 117 17.44 -5.25 10.08
N ARG A 118 16.71 -5.54 9.00
CA ARG A 118 15.83 -6.71 8.89
C ARG A 118 16.37 -7.72 7.90
N GLU A 119 15.93 -8.97 8.06
CA GLU A 119 16.35 -10.04 7.16
C GLU A 119 15.88 -9.75 5.73
N VAL A 120 16.69 -10.14 4.75
CA VAL A 120 16.34 -10.01 3.32
C VAL A 120 15.00 -10.70 3.03
N LYS A 121 14.72 -11.82 3.68
CA LYS A 121 13.48 -12.58 3.54
C LYS A 121 12.24 -11.79 3.95
N ASP A 122 12.33 -11.01 5.03
CA ASP A 122 11.20 -10.17 5.48
C ASP A 122 10.91 -9.06 4.47
N MET A 123 11.97 -8.47 3.89
CA MET A 123 11.85 -7.46 2.84
C MET A 123 11.23 -8.04 1.57
N GLU A 124 11.60 -9.26 1.18
CA GLU A 124 10.98 -9.96 0.04
C GLU A 124 9.50 -10.29 0.29
N ARG A 125 9.13 -10.65 1.53
CA ARG A 125 7.73 -10.85 1.92
C ARG A 125 6.94 -9.55 1.87
N LEU A 126 7.51 -8.45 2.36
CA LEU A 126 6.92 -7.12 2.29
C LEU A 126 6.70 -6.70 0.83
N LYS A 127 7.71 -6.86 -0.03
CA LYS A 127 7.63 -6.65 -1.48
C LYS A 127 6.48 -7.43 -2.09
N THR A 128 6.42 -8.73 -1.80
CA THR A 128 5.38 -9.63 -2.31
C THR A 128 3.98 -9.19 -1.86
N GLN A 129 3.83 -8.74 -0.62
CA GLN A 129 2.56 -8.21 -0.12
C GLN A 129 2.12 -6.98 -0.90
N LEU A 130 2.98 -5.97 -1.03
CA LEU A 130 2.71 -4.74 -1.78
C LEU A 130 2.36 -5.05 -3.25
N LEU A 131 3.12 -5.92 -3.92
CA LEU A 131 2.81 -6.37 -5.29
C LEU A 131 1.44 -7.07 -5.40
N ASN A 132 1.00 -7.77 -4.35
CA ASN A 132 -0.31 -8.39 -4.33
C ASN A 132 -1.44 -7.39 -4.10
N GLU A 133 -1.17 -6.18 -3.60
CA GLU A 133 -2.17 -5.11 -3.51
C GLU A 133 -2.60 -4.62 -4.91
N TRP A 134 -1.66 -4.57 -5.87
CA TRP A 134 -1.99 -4.32 -7.28
C TRP A 134 -3.03 -5.29 -7.84
N LYS A 135 -2.87 -6.59 -7.55
CA LYS A 135 -3.81 -7.63 -8.01
C LYS A 135 -5.20 -7.48 -7.39
N LYS A 136 -5.31 -6.85 -6.21
CA LYS A 136 -6.58 -6.57 -5.55
C LYS A 136 -7.25 -5.31 -6.09
N LEU A 137 -6.45 -4.33 -6.51
CA LEU A 137 -6.90 -3.10 -7.19
C LEU A 137 -7.45 -3.39 -8.58
N HIS A 138 -6.78 -4.28 -9.32
CA HIS A 138 -7.15 -4.68 -10.67
C HIS A 138 -7.44 -6.19 -10.72
N PRO A 139 -8.59 -6.65 -10.16
CA PRO A 139 -8.96 -8.05 -10.14
C PRO A 139 -9.10 -8.66 -11.54
N ASP A 140 -9.38 -7.85 -12.56
CA ASP A 140 -9.45 -8.25 -13.97
C ASP A 140 -8.09 -8.68 -14.57
N SER A 141 -6.96 -8.39 -13.90
CA SER A 141 -5.66 -8.94 -14.35
C SER A 141 -5.56 -10.46 -14.19
N LYS A 142 -6.46 -11.09 -13.40
CA LYS A 142 -6.58 -12.56 -13.36
C LYS A 142 -7.21 -13.16 -14.62
N LEU A 143 -7.93 -12.39 -15.43
CA LEU A 143 -8.54 -12.90 -16.67
C LEU A 143 -7.52 -13.05 -17.82
N ILE A 144 -6.40 -12.33 -17.77
CA ILE A 144 -5.37 -12.40 -18.80
C ILE A 144 -4.41 -13.59 -18.55
N ALA A 145 -4.20 -13.98 -17.29
CA ALA A 145 -3.33 -15.11 -16.94
C ALA A 145 -3.93 -16.51 -17.18
N LYS A 146 -5.20 -16.61 -17.61
CA LYS A 146 -5.86 -17.89 -17.97
C LYS A 146 -6.07 -18.10 -19.48
N LYS A 147 -5.57 -17.21 -20.33
CA LYS A 147 -5.49 -17.45 -21.78
C LYS A 147 -4.03 -17.55 -22.21
N LYS A 148 -3.41 -18.69 -21.95
CA LYS A 148 -2.43 -19.28 -22.87
C LYS A 148 -2.33 -20.77 -22.63
#